data_AF-A0AAN6ZYF2-F1
#
_entry.id   AF-A0AAN6ZYF2-F1
#
_cell.length_a   1.000
_cell.length_b   1.000
_cell.length_c   1.000
_cell.angle_alpha   90.00
_cell.angle_beta   90.00
_cell.angle_gamma   90.00
#
_symmetry.space_group_name_H-M   'P 1'
#
loop_
_entity.id
_entity.type
_entity.pdbx_description
1 polymer ?
#
loop_
_entity_poly.entity_id
_entity_poly.type
_entity_poly.pdbx_seq_one_letter_code
_entity_poly.pdbx_strand_id
1 'polypeptide(L)'
;MAAEPKPPPPKGILKKPRAPPSSVAATEPSPSSEPPSPSTDNNPALTRAEILAQQETAARLRLLQKLRDTELKPPVPPETFELLSQLPHSATNPAHNPSPADTALFLTSLADFQPSEYLDLIEERNCLGKCGYTLCPRPRRTHRAPFKLSSASGGSIAKTADLNKWCSDACALRALYLKVQLDNPSYVRTTSDHQTGGGRLVVKLELREEEDARKNGGNTTTKVRGAAARGSEEDRNQLAQAMAQLEIDRRKRGKMDASALGGERGDAAGGVFAGVSRVEVTIAEKAADGPAYPPSNLGEGSEFIVDGYKSTFGTSKKPEAAAEGEDDDDDEDDDDDLFTLRF
;
A
#
# COMPACT_ATOMS: atom_id res chain seq x y z
N MET A 1 42.55 -43.10 31.60
CA MET A 1 41.93 -41.82 31.19
C MET A 1 40.52 -42.16 30.75
N ALA A 2 39.54 -41.67 31.51
CA ALA A 2 38.14 -42.07 31.44
C ALA A 2 37.44 -41.51 30.20
N ALA A 3 36.61 -42.34 29.55
CA ALA A 3 35.77 -41.95 28.43
C ALA A 3 34.41 -41.45 28.95
N GLU A 4 34.00 -40.25 28.53
CA GLU A 4 32.71 -39.65 28.85
C GLU A 4 31.54 -40.35 28.13
N PRO A 5 30.36 -40.49 28.75
CA PRO A 5 29.19 -41.10 28.12
C PRO A 5 28.37 -40.08 27.30
N LYS A 6 27.96 -40.49 26.08
CA LYS A 6 27.09 -39.71 25.19
C LYS A 6 25.62 -39.70 25.67
N PRO A 7 24.86 -38.61 25.44
CA PRO A 7 23.46 -38.52 25.81
C PRO A 7 22.52 -39.32 24.87
N PRO A 8 21.36 -39.79 25.36
CA PRO A 8 20.40 -40.55 24.57
C PRO A 8 19.53 -39.67 23.65
N PRO A 9 19.04 -40.22 22.51
CA PRO A 9 18.21 -39.48 21.55
C PRO A 9 16.76 -39.31 22.04
N PRO A 10 16.05 -38.24 21.60
CA PRO A 10 14.68 -37.96 22.03
C PRO A 10 13.66 -38.93 21.43
N LYS A 11 12.66 -39.34 22.23
CA LYS A 11 11.57 -40.23 21.84
C LYS A 11 10.51 -39.47 21.03
N GLY A 12 10.16 -40.01 19.85
CA GLY A 12 9.10 -39.47 18.98
C GLY A 12 7.70 -39.73 19.54
N ILE A 13 6.89 -38.66 19.58
CA ILE A 13 5.49 -38.67 20.03
C ILE A 13 4.61 -38.73 18.78
N LEU A 14 4.46 -39.92 18.19
CA LEU A 14 3.48 -40.11 17.10
C LEU A 14 2.65 -41.36 17.40
N LYS A 15 1.45 -41.13 17.93
CA LYS A 15 0.44 -42.18 18.19
C LYS A 15 -0.13 -42.66 16.85
N LYS A 16 -0.01 -43.97 16.59
CA LYS A 16 -0.67 -44.68 15.48
C LYS A 16 -2.16 -44.87 15.79
N PRO A 17 -3.10 -44.58 14.86
CA PRO A 17 -4.49 -45.01 15.01
C PRO A 17 -4.67 -46.48 14.59
N ARG A 18 -5.47 -47.19 15.39
CA ARG A 18 -5.89 -48.59 15.24
C ARG A 18 -7.26 -48.62 14.55
N ALA A 19 -7.34 -49.22 13.36
CA ALA A 19 -8.58 -49.77 12.78
C ALA A 19 -8.82 -51.19 13.36
N PRO A 20 -9.87 -51.99 13.01
CA PRO A 20 -11.00 -51.84 12.05
C PRO A 20 -12.35 -52.35 12.72
N PRO A 21 -13.41 -52.92 12.07
CA PRO A 21 -13.72 -53.21 10.65
C PRO A 21 -15.18 -52.95 10.14
N SER A 22 -15.38 -53.29 8.86
CA SER A 22 -16.51 -53.05 7.94
C SER A 22 -17.75 -53.97 8.02
N SER A 23 -18.80 -53.50 7.29
CA SER A 23 -19.96 -54.21 6.67
C SER A 23 -21.14 -54.50 7.62
N VAL A 24 -22.44 -54.38 7.29
CA VAL A 24 -23.23 -54.69 6.08
C VAL A 24 -24.64 -54.05 6.17
N ALA A 25 -25.26 -53.82 4.99
CA ALA A 25 -26.68 -53.98 4.63
C ALA A 25 -27.82 -53.10 5.22
N ALA A 26 -28.74 -52.73 4.31
CA ALA A 26 -29.93 -51.91 4.47
C ALA A 26 -31.17 -52.69 4.96
N THR A 27 -32.04 -52.06 5.77
CA THR A 27 -33.51 -52.25 5.77
C THR A 27 -34.22 -51.16 6.62
N GLU A 28 -35.21 -50.45 6.07
CA GLU A 28 -36.36 -49.87 6.80
C GLU A 28 -37.42 -50.98 7.07
N PRO A 29 -38.49 -50.86 7.92
CA PRO A 29 -39.16 -49.64 8.42
C PRO A 29 -39.73 -49.65 9.88
N SER A 30 -40.13 -48.44 10.34
CA SER A 30 -41.31 -48.13 11.19
C SER A 30 -41.39 -48.48 12.71
N PRO A 31 -42.27 -47.79 13.48
CA PRO A 31 -41.93 -47.15 14.75
C PRO A 31 -42.40 -47.89 16.00
N SER A 32 -41.66 -47.78 17.10
CA SER A 32 -42.18 -48.07 18.44
C SER A 32 -41.82 -46.97 19.41
N SER A 33 -42.87 -46.51 20.06
CA SER A 33 -42.95 -45.44 21.03
C SER A 33 -42.37 -45.90 22.36
N GLU A 34 -41.26 -45.29 22.78
CA GLU A 34 -40.89 -45.22 24.20
C GLU A 34 -40.72 -43.73 24.59
N PRO A 35 -41.27 -43.32 25.74
CA PRO A 35 -41.25 -41.92 26.17
C PRO A 35 -39.81 -41.48 26.49
N PRO A 36 -39.38 -40.29 26.03
CA PRO A 36 -38.06 -39.79 26.38
C PRO A 36 -37.99 -39.53 27.89
N SER A 37 -37.06 -40.23 28.53
CA SER A 37 -36.55 -39.86 29.84
C SER A 37 -36.10 -38.41 29.80
N PRO A 38 -36.29 -37.60 30.86
CA PRO A 38 -35.89 -36.21 30.86
C PRO A 38 -34.36 -36.14 30.87
N SER A 39 -33.77 -36.06 29.67
CA SER A 39 -32.42 -35.59 29.49
C SER A 39 -32.37 -34.20 30.11
N THR A 40 -31.65 -34.10 31.22
CA THR A 40 -31.32 -32.85 31.88
C THR A 40 -30.57 -32.01 30.86
N ASP A 41 -31.27 -31.08 30.21
CA ASP A 41 -30.72 -30.04 29.36
C ASP A 41 -29.83 -29.14 30.22
N ASN A 42 -28.62 -29.60 30.51
CA ASN A 42 -27.54 -28.80 31.07
C ASN A 42 -26.92 -27.96 29.96
N ASN A 43 -27.73 -27.15 29.27
CA ASN A 43 -27.21 -25.93 28.67
C ASN A 43 -27.16 -24.92 29.82
N PRO A 44 -25.98 -24.51 30.31
CA PRO A 44 -25.92 -23.37 31.20
C PRO A 44 -26.55 -22.21 30.42
N ALA A 45 -27.72 -21.76 30.86
CA ALA A 45 -28.38 -20.61 30.28
C ALA A 45 -27.37 -19.46 30.35
N LEU A 46 -26.91 -19.01 29.18
CA LEU A 46 -25.95 -17.92 29.07
C LEU A 46 -26.44 -16.75 29.91
N THR A 47 -25.56 -16.26 30.77
CA THR A 47 -25.86 -15.11 31.61
C THR A 47 -26.20 -13.91 30.71
N ARG A 48 -27.00 -12.98 31.22
CA ARG A 48 -27.36 -11.76 30.48
C ARG A 48 -26.14 -11.00 29.96
N ALA A 49 -25.05 -11.00 30.72
CA ALA A 49 -23.78 -10.39 30.31
C ALA A 49 -23.16 -11.11 29.10
N GLU A 50 -23.18 -12.45 29.08
CA GLU A 50 -22.69 -13.24 27.94
C GLU A 50 -23.56 -13.05 26.69
N ILE A 51 -24.88 -12.94 26.85
CA ILE A 51 -25.79 -12.65 25.73
C ILE A 51 -25.49 -11.27 25.13
N LEU A 52 -25.30 -10.25 25.97
CA LEU A 52 -24.94 -8.90 25.50
C LEU A 52 -23.56 -8.90 24.82
N ALA A 53 -22.56 -9.58 25.38
CA ALA A 53 -21.24 -9.72 24.75
C ALA A 53 -21.31 -10.43 23.38
N GLN A 54 -22.15 -11.47 23.24
CA GLN A 54 -22.38 -12.11 21.94
C GLN A 54 -23.05 -11.18 20.92
N GLN A 55 -23.99 -10.35 21.37
CA GLN A 55 -24.64 -9.36 20.49
C GLN A 55 -23.67 -8.25 20.05
N GLU A 56 -22.84 -7.75 20.97
CA GLU A 56 -21.81 -6.75 20.68
C GLU A 56 -20.74 -7.29 19.73
N THR A 57 -20.25 -8.51 19.96
CA THR A 57 -19.30 -9.17 19.05
C THR A 57 -19.91 -9.38 17.67
N ALA A 58 -21.16 -9.84 17.58
CA ALA A 58 -21.86 -9.97 16.29
C ALA A 58 -22.06 -8.61 15.59
N ALA A 59 -22.37 -7.55 16.33
CA ALA A 59 -22.48 -6.19 15.78
C ALA A 59 -21.13 -5.69 15.25
N ARG A 60 -20.05 -5.90 16.01
CA ARG A 60 -18.68 -5.56 15.60
C ARG A 60 -18.26 -6.32 14.35
N LEU A 61 -18.56 -7.61 14.26
CA LEU A 61 -18.28 -8.42 13.07
C LEU A 61 -19.03 -7.91 11.84
N ARG A 62 -20.30 -7.55 11.96
CA ARG A 62 -21.07 -6.95 10.85
C ARG A 62 -20.50 -5.62 10.40
N LEU A 63 -20.03 -4.79 11.34
CA LEU A 63 -19.38 -3.53 11.01
C LEU A 63 -18.08 -3.77 10.23
N LEU A 64 -17.23 -4.70 10.69
CA LEU A 64 -16.01 -5.07 9.98
C LEU A 64 -16.30 -5.64 8.58
N GLN A 65 -17.36 -6.43 8.42
CA GLN A 65 -17.79 -6.93 7.12
C GLN A 65 -18.20 -5.78 6.18
N LYS A 66 -19.00 -4.82 6.67
CA LYS A 66 -19.39 -3.64 5.88
C LYS A 66 -18.17 -2.83 5.46
N LEU A 67 -17.26 -2.54 6.40
CA LEU A 67 -16.04 -1.79 6.10
C LEU A 67 -15.18 -2.52 5.06
N ARG A 68 -15.03 -3.84 5.19
CA ARG A 68 -14.36 -4.66 4.17
C ARG A 68 -15.02 -4.50 2.80
N ASP A 69 -16.34 -4.52 2.73
CA ASP A 69 -17.08 -4.47 1.46
C ASP A 69 -17.13 -3.06 0.83
N THR A 70 -16.96 -2.01 1.63
CA THR A 70 -17.02 -0.61 1.15
C THR A 70 -15.66 0.04 0.94
N GLU A 71 -14.68 -0.25 1.80
CA GLU A 71 -13.38 0.45 1.81
C GLU A 71 -12.30 -0.29 1.03
N LEU A 72 -12.37 -1.62 1.00
CA LEU A 72 -11.38 -2.41 0.28
C LEU A 72 -11.85 -2.63 -1.15
N LYS A 73 -10.92 -2.41 -2.09
CA LYS A 73 -11.11 -2.85 -3.46
C LYS A 73 -11.40 -4.36 -3.45
N PRO A 74 -12.48 -4.82 -4.10
CA PRO A 74 -12.74 -6.25 -4.18
C PRO A 74 -11.55 -6.94 -4.85
N PRO A 75 -11.16 -8.14 -4.38
CA PRO A 75 -10.05 -8.89 -4.96
C PRO A 75 -10.33 -9.21 -6.42
N VAL A 76 -9.28 -9.25 -7.24
CA VAL A 76 -9.42 -9.64 -8.64
C VAL A 76 -9.93 -11.10 -8.73
N PRO A 77 -10.97 -11.39 -9.53
CA PRO A 77 -11.48 -12.75 -9.68
C PRO A 77 -10.42 -13.72 -10.21
N PRO A 78 -10.36 -14.97 -9.70
CA PRO A 78 -9.34 -15.96 -10.11
C PRO A 78 -9.40 -16.30 -11.61
N GLU A 79 -10.57 -16.23 -12.23
CA GLU A 79 -10.76 -16.44 -13.68
C GLU A 79 -9.95 -15.41 -14.50
N THR A 80 -9.76 -14.21 -13.96
CA THR A 80 -8.92 -13.17 -14.58
C THR A 80 -7.45 -13.58 -14.57
N PHE A 81 -6.97 -14.16 -13.47
CA PHE A 81 -5.59 -14.70 -13.41
C PHE A 81 -5.39 -15.82 -14.41
N GLU A 82 -6.34 -16.77 -14.48
CA GLU A 82 -6.28 -17.88 -15.43
C GLU A 82 -6.22 -17.36 -16.88
N LEU A 83 -7.11 -16.43 -17.24
CA LEU A 83 -7.14 -15.80 -18.56
C LEU A 83 -5.80 -15.12 -18.91
N LEU A 84 -5.28 -14.28 -18.00
CA LEU A 84 -4.04 -13.53 -18.24
C LEU A 84 -2.79 -14.43 -18.22
N SER A 85 -2.82 -15.55 -17.48
CA SER A 85 -1.72 -16.53 -17.45
C SER A 85 -1.56 -17.28 -18.78
N GLN A 86 -2.64 -17.39 -19.56
CA GLN A 86 -2.64 -18.10 -20.83
C GLN A 86 -2.11 -17.24 -21.98
N LEU A 87 -2.15 -15.91 -21.87
CA LEU A 87 -1.62 -14.99 -22.87
C LEU A 87 -0.13 -15.20 -23.19
N PRO A 88 0.33 -14.79 -24.39
CA PRO A 88 -0.49 -14.42 -25.55
C PRO A 88 -1.14 -15.65 -26.20
N HIS A 89 -2.33 -15.50 -26.80
CA HIS A 89 -3.01 -16.62 -27.47
C HIS A 89 -2.27 -17.04 -28.76
N SER A 90 -1.52 -16.12 -29.35
CA SER A 90 -0.74 -16.34 -30.55
C SER A 90 0.74 -16.05 -30.30
N ALA A 91 1.60 -17.03 -30.55
CA ALA A 91 3.04 -16.89 -30.38
C ALA A 91 3.75 -16.18 -31.55
N THR A 92 2.98 -15.72 -32.55
CA THR A 92 3.54 -15.13 -33.78
C THR A 92 4.18 -13.77 -33.55
N ASN A 93 3.69 -13.02 -32.55
CA ASN A 93 4.15 -11.67 -32.27
C ASN A 93 5.24 -11.65 -31.19
N PRO A 94 6.32 -10.87 -31.38
CA PRO A 94 7.38 -10.76 -30.38
C PRO A 94 6.93 -9.91 -29.19
N ALA A 95 7.62 -10.05 -28.06
CA ALA A 95 7.27 -9.37 -26.81
C ALA A 95 7.37 -7.83 -26.86
N HIS A 96 8.08 -7.24 -27.82
CA HIS A 96 8.16 -5.79 -27.98
C HIS A 96 7.03 -5.23 -28.86
N ASN A 97 6.37 -6.09 -29.64
CA ASN A 97 5.27 -5.71 -30.53
C ASN A 97 4.16 -6.78 -30.44
N PRO A 98 3.43 -6.84 -29.31
CA PRO A 98 2.40 -7.83 -29.06
C PRO A 98 1.14 -7.59 -29.93
N SER A 99 0.25 -8.59 -29.98
CA SER A 99 -1.04 -8.45 -30.67
C SER A 99 -1.86 -7.32 -30.05
N PRO A 100 -2.52 -6.44 -30.84
CA PRO A 100 -3.34 -5.36 -30.30
C PRO A 100 -4.55 -5.89 -29.51
N ALA A 101 -5.11 -7.04 -29.90
CA ALA A 101 -6.22 -7.67 -29.19
C ALA A 101 -5.80 -8.18 -27.80
N ASP A 102 -4.69 -8.92 -27.73
CA ASP A 102 -4.14 -9.40 -26.45
C ASP A 102 -3.71 -8.22 -25.56
N THR A 103 -3.20 -7.14 -26.16
CA THR A 103 -2.80 -5.92 -25.45
C THR A 103 -4.00 -5.21 -24.84
N ALA A 104 -5.08 -5.03 -25.60
CA ALA A 104 -6.30 -4.40 -25.10
C ALA A 104 -6.90 -5.21 -23.95
N LEU A 105 -7.05 -6.53 -24.12
CA LEU A 105 -7.53 -7.43 -23.07
C LEU A 105 -6.65 -7.30 -21.81
N PHE A 106 -5.33 -7.41 -21.97
CA PHE A 106 -4.40 -7.33 -20.86
C PHE A 106 -4.45 -5.99 -20.10
N LEU A 107 -4.45 -4.86 -20.81
CA LEU A 107 -4.47 -3.54 -20.17
C LEU A 107 -5.82 -3.24 -19.51
N THR A 108 -6.93 -3.65 -20.12
CA THR A 108 -8.26 -3.50 -19.51
C THR A 108 -8.38 -4.35 -18.25
N SER A 109 -7.93 -5.60 -18.26
CA SER A 109 -7.96 -6.45 -17.07
C SER A 109 -7.01 -5.95 -15.97
N LEU A 110 -5.83 -5.43 -16.34
CA LEU A 110 -4.87 -4.91 -15.36
C LEU A 110 -5.30 -3.62 -14.67
N ALA A 111 -6.24 -2.85 -15.22
CA ALA A 111 -6.71 -1.62 -14.57
C ALA A 111 -7.28 -1.88 -13.17
N ASP A 112 -7.77 -3.09 -12.92
CA ASP A 112 -8.31 -3.51 -11.63
C ASP A 112 -7.27 -4.14 -10.69
N PHE A 113 -6.03 -4.35 -11.12
CA PHE A 113 -5.02 -5.00 -10.31
C PHE A 113 -4.38 -4.07 -9.27
N GLN A 114 -4.03 -4.64 -8.12
CA GLN A 114 -3.04 -4.11 -7.20
C GLN A 114 -1.62 -4.53 -7.62
N PRO A 115 -0.58 -3.80 -7.16
CA PRO A 115 0.81 -4.16 -7.44
C PRO A 115 1.21 -5.56 -6.92
N SER A 116 0.65 -6.00 -5.79
CA SER A 116 0.84 -7.35 -5.24
C SER A 116 0.21 -8.41 -6.14
N GLU A 117 -1.05 -8.20 -6.54
CA GLU A 117 -1.77 -9.09 -7.45
C GLU A 117 -1.05 -9.22 -8.80
N TYR A 118 -0.39 -8.16 -9.27
CA TYR A 118 0.45 -8.23 -10.47
C TYR A 118 1.69 -9.11 -10.29
N LEU A 119 2.30 -9.11 -9.10
CA LEU A 119 3.40 -10.03 -8.78
C LEU A 119 2.90 -11.47 -8.69
N ASP A 120 1.73 -11.70 -8.13
CA ASP A 120 1.10 -13.03 -8.07
C ASP A 120 0.83 -13.55 -9.49
N LEU A 121 0.34 -12.69 -10.40
CA LEU A 121 0.18 -13.06 -11.82
C LEU A 121 1.51 -13.46 -12.49
N ILE A 122 2.60 -12.78 -12.14
CA ILE A 122 3.95 -13.16 -12.62
C ILE A 122 4.33 -14.53 -12.08
N GLU A 123 4.02 -14.85 -10.82
CA GLU A 123 4.29 -16.13 -10.19
C GLU A 123 3.45 -17.26 -10.80
N GLU A 124 2.16 -17.04 -11.03
CA GLU A 124 1.27 -18.00 -11.72
C GLU A 124 1.80 -18.36 -13.11
N ARG A 125 2.21 -17.36 -13.88
CA ARG A 125 2.83 -17.59 -15.20
C ARG A 125 4.15 -18.35 -15.13
N ASN A 126 4.92 -18.06 -14.09
CA ASN A 126 6.18 -18.73 -13.83
C ASN A 126 5.97 -20.21 -13.47
N CYS A 127 4.90 -20.55 -12.75
CA CYS A 127 4.48 -21.94 -12.50
C CYS A 127 4.18 -22.68 -13.81
N LEU A 128 3.63 -21.99 -14.81
CA LEU A 128 3.42 -22.53 -16.17
C LEU A 128 4.70 -22.58 -17.02
N GLY A 129 5.87 -22.19 -16.48
CA GLY A 129 7.14 -22.14 -17.21
C GLY A 129 7.25 -21.02 -18.24
N LYS A 130 6.27 -20.12 -18.32
CA LYS A 130 6.26 -18.96 -19.21
C LYS A 130 7.04 -17.81 -18.60
N CYS A 131 7.46 -16.85 -19.44
CA CYS A 131 8.01 -15.59 -18.98
C CYS A 131 6.95 -14.80 -18.19
N GLY A 132 7.36 -14.17 -17.09
CA GLY A 132 6.50 -13.35 -16.23
C GLY A 132 5.84 -12.17 -16.95
N TYR A 133 6.47 -11.64 -18.00
CA TYR A 133 5.81 -10.64 -18.86
C TYR A 133 4.68 -11.31 -19.65
N THR A 134 3.43 -10.93 -19.34
CA THR A 134 2.18 -11.56 -19.82
C THR A 134 2.09 -11.69 -21.33
N LEU A 135 2.48 -10.63 -22.04
CA LEU A 135 2.44 -10.57 -23.51
C LEU A 135 3.63 -11.29 -24.17
N CYS A 136 4.54 -11.90 -23.40
CA CYS A 136 5.64 -12.67 -23.97
C CYS A 136 5.25 -14.14 -24.18
N PRO A 137 5.40 -14.69 -25.41
CA PRO A 137 5.17 -16.10 -25.67
C PRO A 137 6.34 -17.01 -25.23
N ARG A 138 7.50 -16.45 -24.88
CA ARG A 138 8.72 -17.21 -24.61
C ARG A 138 8.69 -17.83 -23.21
N PRO A 139 9.34 -19.00 -23.01
CA PRO A 139 9.54 -19.56 -21.69
C PRO A 139 10.51 -18.69 -20.86
N ARG A 140 10.41 -18.80 -19.54
CA ARG A 140 11.35 -18.12 -18.62
C ARG A 140 12.75 -18.75 -18.67
N ARG A 141 13.77 -18.00 -18.27
CA ARG A 141 15.13 -18.53 -18.11
C ARG A 141 15.20 -19.48 -16.92
N THR A 142 16.07 -20.48 -17.01
CA THR A 142 16.31 -21.47 -15.94
C THR A 142 17.81 -21.53 -15.61
N HIS A 143 18.24 -20.64 -14.73
CA HIS A 143 19.58 -20.69 -14.15
C HIS A 143 19.56 -21.52 -12.86
N ARG A 144 20.58 -22.38 -12.67
CA ARG A 144 20.69 -23.29 -11.52
C ARG A 144 21.46 -22.72 -10.33
N ALA A 145 22.45 -21.86 -10.58
CA ALA A 145 23.25 -21.24 -9.52
C ALA A 145 22.39 -20.24 -8.74
N PRO A 146 22.61 -20.01 -7.43
CA PRO A 146 21.79 -19.09 -6.63
C PRO A 146 21.98 -17.62 -7.03
N PHE A 147 23.14 -17.27 -7.56
CA PHE A 147 23.48 -15.93 -8.04
C PHE A 147 24.09 -16.02 -9.43
N LYS A 148 23.89 -14.96 -10.21
CA LYS A 148 24.50 -14.81 -11.53
C LYS A 148 25.07 -13.41 -11.68
N LEU A 149 26.31 -13.35 -12.17
CA LEU A 149 26.95 -12.10 -12.56
C LEU A 149 26.43 -11.70 -13.95
N SER A 150 25.86 -10.50 -14.05
CA SER A 150 25.51 -9.90 -15.32
C SER A 150 26.75 -9.21 -15.91
N SER A 151 27.33 -9.81 -16.93
CA SER A 151 28.42 -9.19 -17.68
C SER A 151 27.96 -7.95 -18.45
N ALA A 152 26.67 -7.86 -18.79
CA ALA A 152 26.11 -6.74 -19.56
C ALA A 152 25.92 -5.47 -18.73
N SER A 153 25.82 -5.58 -17.40
CA SER A 153 25.62 -4.44 -16.50
C SER A 153 26.89 -4.11 -15.67
N GLY A 154 28.08 -4.41 -16.20
CA GLY A 154 29.34 -4.12 -15.52
C GLY A 154 29.63 -5.00 -14.30
N GLY A 155 29.11 -6.24 -14.25
CA GLY A 155 29.40 -7.20 -13.18
C GLY A 155 28.44 -7.17 -12.00
N SER A 156 27.21 -6.65 -12.19
CA SER A 156 26.21 -6.71 -11.11
C SER A 156 25.86 -8.16 -10.76
N ILE A 157 25.70 -8.43 -9.47
CA ILE A 157 25.30 -9.72 -8.94
C ILE A 157 23.79 -9.69 -8.72
N ALA A 158 23.05 -10.47 -9.51
CA ALA A 158 21.61 -10.63 -9.34
C ALA A 158 21.28 -12.00 -8.77
N LYS A 159 20.23 -12.06 -7.94
CA LYS A 159 19.65 -13.32 -7.48
C LYS A 159 19.06 -14.06 -8.67
N THR A 160 19.38 -15.34 -8.78
CA THR A 160 18.87 -16.16 -9.87
C THR A 160 17.35 -16.34 -9.80
N ALA A 161 16.78 -16.33 -8.59
CA ALA A 161 15.33 -16.36 -8.41
C ALA A 161 14.64 -15.22 -9.18
N ASP A 162 15.20 -14.02 -9.17
CA ASP A 162 14.62 -12.86 -9.86
C ASP A 162 14.86 -12.89 -11.37
N LEU A 163 16.03 -13.38 -11.80
CA LEU A 163 16.33 -13.55 -13.24
C LEU A 163 15.47 -14.63 -13.88
N ASN A 164 15.19 -15.71 -13.15
CA ASN A 164 14.40 -16.84 -13.62
C ASN A 164 12.91 -16.51 -13.79
N LYS A 165 12.44 -15.32 -13.38
CA LYS A 165 11.08 -14.85 -13.65
C LYS A 165 10.89 -14.42 -15.11
N TRP A 166 11.98 -14.21 -15.86
CA TRP A 166 11.93 -13.55 -17.16
C TRP A 166 12.68 -14.34 -18.24
N CYS A 167 12.26 -14.19 -19.49
CA CYS A 167 13.04 -14.68 -20.64
C CYS A 167 14.19 -13.73 -21.02
N SER A 168 14.07 -12.44 -20.66
CA SER A 168 15.05 -11.40 -20.96
C SER A 168 14.92 -10.19 -20.06
N ASP A 169 16.01 -9.45 -19.89
CA ASP A 169 16.07 -8.22 -19.08
C ASP A 169 15.12 -7.15 -19.66
N ALA A 170 14.97 -7.08 -20.99
CA ALA A 170 13.97 -6.23 -21.64
C ALA A 170 12.53 -6.59 -21.24
N CYS A 171 12.21 -7.88 -21.09
CA CYS A 171 10.90 -8.30 -20.56
C CYS A 171 10.73 -7.95 -19.08
N ALA A 172 11.80 -8.04 -18.29
CA ALA A 172 11.77 -7.60 -16.89
C ALA A 172 11.46 -6.10 -16.80
N LEU A 173 12.11 -5.27 -17.64
CA LEU A 173 11.86 -3.83 -17.69
C LEU A 173 10.44 -3.50 -18.17
N ARG A 174 9.91 -4.18 -19.20
CA ARG A 174 8.52 -4.02 -19.64
C ARG A 174 7.51 -4.33 -18.54
N ALA A 175 7.71 -5.43 -17.82
CA ALA A 175 6.84 -5.82 -16.71
C ALA A 175 6.96 -4.86 -15.52
N LEU A 176 8.18 -4.46 -15.17
CA LEU A 176 8.42 -3.52 -14.08
C LEU A 176 7.81 -2.15 -14.38
N TYR A 177 7.83 -1.70 -15.63
CA TYR A 177 7.19 -0.45 -16.05
C TYR A 177 5.68 -0.46 -15.77
N LEU A 178 5.01 -1.61 -15.97
CA LEU A 178 3.60 -1.77 -15.62
C LEU A 178 3.39 -1.80 -14.11
N LYS A 179 4.25 -2.49 -13.35
CA LYS A 179 4.20 -2.49 -11.89
C LYS A 179 4.28 -1.07 -11.32
N VAL A 180 5.21 -0.25 -11.83
CA VAL A 180 5.39 1.14 -11.38
C VAL A 180 4.14 1.98 -11.68
N GLN A 181 3.47 1.74 -12.81
CA GLN A 181 2.19 2.38 -13.11
C GLN A 181 1.05 1.90 -12.22
N LEU A 182 1.05 0.65 -11.77
CA LEU A 182 0.08 0.17 -10.79
C LEU A 182 0.35 0.73 -9.38
N ASP A 183 1.62 0.89 -9.03
CA ASP A 183 2.04 1.54 -7.77
C ASP A 183 1.69 3.05 -7.78
N ASN A 184 1.80 3.69 -8.94
CA ASN A 184 1.51 5.12 -9.14
C ASN A 184 0.55 5.32 -10.32
N PRO A 185 -0.74 5.00 -10.14
CA PRO A 185 -1.71 5.01 -11.22
C PRO A 185 -1.97 6.43 -11.72
N SER A 186 -1.89 6.60 -13.04
CA SER A 186 -2.42 7.79 -13.70
C SER A 186 -3.89 7.56 -14.02
N TYR A 187 -4.74 8.57 -13.77
CA TYR A 187 -6.17 8.46 -14.02
C TYR A 187 -6.59 9.31 -15.22
N VAL A 188 -7.45 8.76 -16.06
CA VAL A 188 -8.09 9.49 -17.16
C VAL A 188 -9.60 9.37 -17.03
N ARG A 189 -10.30 10.47 -17.33
CA ARG A 189 -11.76 10.49 -17.39
C ARG A 189 -12.21 9.80 -18.67
N THR A 190 -13.05 8.77 -18.53
CA THR A 190 -13.66 8.15 -19.71
C THR A 190 -14.63 9.14 -20.36
N THR A 191 -14.45 9.38 -21.65
CA THR A 191 -15.30 10.29 -22.45
C THR A 191 -16.63 9.67 -22.88
N SER A 192 -16.94 8.45 -22.41
CA SER A 192 -18.14 7.70 -22.76
C SER A 192 -19.44 8.41 -22.37
N ASP A 193 -19.40 9.36 -21.45
CA ASP A 193 -20.53 10.22 -21.09
C ASP A 193 -20.26 11.69 -21.44
N HIS A 194 -20.32 11.99 -22.75
CA HIS A 194 -20.29 13.36 -23.24
C HIS A 194 -21.57 14.16 -22.86
N GLN A 195 -22.60 13.48 -22.32
CA GLN A 195 -23.92 14.05 -22.00
C GLN A 195 -24.04 14.53 -20.54
N THR A 196 -23.23 14.05 -19.60
CA THR A 196 -23.44 14.28 -18.15
C THR A 196 -22.22 14.87 -17.43
N GLY A 197 -21.12 15.19 -18.12
CA GLY A 197 -20.00 15.95 -17.54
C GLY A 197 -19.26 15.25 -16.37
N GLY A 198 -19.59 13.98 -16.09
CA GLY A 198 -19.11 13.22 -14.94
C GLY A 198 -18.46 11.90 -15.36
N GLY A 199 -17.49 11.94 -16.29
CA GLY A 199 -16.78 10.73 -16.71
C GLY A 199 -16.07 10.03 -15.54
N ARG A 200 -16.26 8.71 -15.43
CA ARG A 200 -15.58 7.84 -14.45
C ARG A 200 -14.06 7.94 -14.63
N LEU A 201 -13.33 8.03 -13.52
CA LEU A 201 -11.88 7.94 -13.53
C LEU A 201 -11.47 6.48 -13.70
N VAL A 202 -10.66 6.20 -14.72
CA VAL A 202 -10.10 4.88 -14.99
C VAL A 202 -8.58 4.98 -15.01
N VAL A 203 -7.92 3.94 -14.49
CA VAL A 203 -6.45 3.85 -14.51
C VAL A 203 -5.98 3.71 -15.95
N LYS A 204 -5.13 4.64 -16.38
CA LYS A 204 -4.47 4.60 -17.69
C LYS A 204 -3.16 3.85 -17.55
N LEU A 205 -3.07 2.73 -18.26
CA LEU A 205 -1.88 1.90 -18.37
C LEU A 205 -1.33 1.95 -19.79
N GLU A 206 -0.02 2.14 -19.90
CA GLU A 206 0.71 2.18 -21.16
C GLU A 206 1.80 1.10 -21.21
N LEU A 207 2.03 0.55 -22.39
CA LEU A 207 3.17 -0.33 -22.62
C LEU A 207 4.45 0.51 -22.75
N ARG A 208 5.57 -0.04 -22.28
CA ARG A 208 6.87 0.61 -22.42
C ARG A 208 7.24 0.69 -23.90
N GLU A 209 7.36 1.91 -24.41
CA GLU A 209 7.97 2.16 -25.71
C GLU A 209 9.47 1.82 -25.63
N GLU A 210 9.94 0.97 -26.53
CA GLU A 210 11.37 0.79 -26.73
C GLU A 210 11.79 1.86 -27.72
N GLU A 211 12.58 2.84 -27.28
CA GLU A 211 13.39 3.61 -28.23
C GLU A 211 14.21 2.57 -28.97
N ASP A 212 13.87 2.33 -30.23
CA ASP A 212 14.65 1.48 -31.12
C ASP A 212 16.13 1.83 -30.89
N ALA A 213 16.98 0.82 -30.78
CA ALA A 213 18.42 0.94 -30.68
C ALA A 213 19.07 1.58 -31.95
N ARG A 214 18.38 2.51 -32.63
CA ARG A 214 18.81 3.36 -33.74
C ARG A 214 19.71 4.52 -33.32
N LYS A 215 20.26 4.52 -32.10
CA LYS A 215 21.43 5.36 -31.74
C LYS A 215 22.75 4.58 -31.75
N ASN A 216 22.80 3.43 -32.41
CA ASN A 216 24.07 2.80 -32.76
C ASN A 216 24.04 2.18 -34.17
N GLY A 217 24.19 3.03 -35.19
CA GLY A 217 24.60 2.62 -36.54
C GLY A 217 23.67 3.04 -37.71
N GLY A 218 23.94 4.22 -38.29
CA GLY A 218 23.85 4.41 -39.75
C GLY A 218 22.55 4.95 -40.37
N ASN A 219 22.58 6.25 -40.70
CA ASN A 219 22.17 6.82 -41.99
C ASN A 219 20.68 6.84 -42.39
N THR A 220 19.94 7.91 -42.04
CA THR A 220 18.87 8.48 -42.89
C THR A 220 18.87 10.01 -42.84
N THR A 221 19.61 10.59 -43.79
CA THR A 221 19.39 11.87 -44.48
C THR A 221 18.29 12.81 -44.00
N THR A 222 18.68 13.85 -43.26
CA THR A 222 18.19 15.22 -43.48
C THR A 222 19.40 16.11 -43.72
N LYS A 223 19.55 16.54 -44.98
CA LYS A 223 20.56 17.53 -45.39
C LYS A 223 20.32 18.83 -44.60
N VAL A 224 21.11 19.07 -43.57
CA VAL A 224 21.58 20.41 -43.24
C VAL A 224 23.09 20.38 -43.41
N ARG A 225 23.57 21.21 -44.33
CA ARG A 225 24.98 21.36 -44.67
C ARG A 225 25.69 21.99 -43.47
N GLY A 226 26.81 21.41 -43.02
CA GLY A 226 27.73 22.15 -42.16
C GLY A 226 28.61 21.29 -41.25
N ALA A 227 29.85 21.07 -41.70
CA ALA A 227 31.06 20.85 -40.89
C ALA A 227 31.22 19.53 -40.09
N ALA A 228 32.46 19.06 -40.11
CA ALA A 228 32.91 17.75 -39.68
C ALA A 228 33.04 17.65 -38.15
N ALA A 229 32.56 16.54 -37.58
CA ALA A 229 32.79 16.18 -36.19
C ALA A 229 34.22 15.63 -35.99
N ARG A 230 35.17 16.56 -35.92
CA ARG A 230 36.34 16.47 -35.02
C ARG A 230 36.43 17.83 -34.33
N GLY A 231 35.53 18.06 -33.36
CA GLY A 231 35.54 19.30 -32.56
C GLY A 231 36.88 19.48 -31.86
N SER A 232 37.40 20.71 -31.89
CA SER A 232 38.69 21.03 -31.26
C SER A 232 38.59 20.89 -29.74
N GLU A 233 39.73 20.83 -29.07
CA GLU A 233 39.81 20.82 -27.60
C GLU A 233 39.10 22.05 -26.97
N GLU A 234 39.02 23.16 -27.70
CA GLU A 234 38.29 24.37 -27.25
C GLU A 234 36.77 24.15 -27.19
N ASP A 235 36.18 23.40 -28.12
CA ASP A 235 34.73 23.14 -28.12
C ASP A 235 34.32 22.29 -26.90
N ARG A 236 35.20 21.35 -26.51
CA ARG A 236 35.00 20.53 -25.30
C ARG A 236 35.13 21.36 -24.03
N ASN A 237 36.08 22.28 -24.00
CA ASN A 237 36.27 23.20 -22.88
C ASN A 237 35.11 24.21 -22.75
N GLN A 238 34.56 24.70 -23.87
CA GLN A 238 33.37 25.56 -23.87
C GLN A 238 32.13 24.81 -23.38
N LEU A 239 31.94 23.56 -23.81
CA LEU A 239 30.84 22.72 -23.31
C LEU A 239 30.98 22.42 -21.81
N ALA A 240 32.20 22.15 -21.34
CA ALA A 240 32.46 21.94 -19.92
C ALA A 240 32.18 23.21 -19.07
N GLN A 241 32.54 24.39 -19.58
CA GLN A 241 32.22 25.67 -18.92
C GLN A 241 30.71 25.94 -18.90
N ALA A 242 30.00 25.68 -19.99
CA ALA A 242 28.55 25.82 -20.05
C ALA A 242 27.84 24.89 -19.04
N MET A 243 28.30 23.65 -18.92
CA MET A 243 27.79 22.69 -17.93
C MET A 243 28.07 23.13 -16.50
N ALA A 244 29.27 23.67 -16.22
CA ALA A 244 29.62 24.19 -14.90
C ALA A 244 28.74 25.40 -14.52
N GLN A 245 28.42 26.28 -15.47
CA GLN A 245 27.57 27.44 -15.23
C GLN A 245 26.12 27.05 -14.93
N LEU A 246 25.59 26.04 -15.62
CA LEU A 246 24.25 25.50 -15.34
C LEU A 246 24.14 24.89 -13.94
N GLU A 247 25.19 24.23 -13.46
CA GLU A 247 25.20 23.65 -12.11
C GLU A 247 25.23 24.74 -11.02
N ILE A 248 25.96 25.84 -11.26
CA ILE A 248 25.96 27.01 -10.37
C ILE A 248 24.55 27.63 -10.31
N ASP A 249 23.87 27.77 -11.44
CA ASP A 249 22.55 28.36 -11.50
C ASP A 249 21.48 27.46 -10.88
N ARG A 250 21.58 26.14 -11.07
CA ARG A 250 20.73 25.15 -10.40
C ARG A 250 20.88 25.23 -8.87
N ARG A 251 22.11 25.36 -8.38
CA ARG A 251 22.39 25.51 -6.94
C ARG A 251 21.87 26.83 -6.39
N LYS A 252 21.91 27.92 -7.16
CA LYS A 252 21.33 29.21 -6.77
C LYS A 252 19.81 29.15 -6.69
N ARG A 253 19.14 28.55 -7.69
CA ARG A 253 17.68 28.35 -7.67
C ARG A 253 17.25 27.50 -6.49
N GLY A 254 17.91 26.37 -6.24
CA GLY A 254 17.60 25.53 -5.08
C GLY A 254 17.76 26.26 -3.73
N LYS A 255 18.67 27.22 -3.61
CA LYS A 255 18.80 28.06 -2.41
C LYS A 255 17.67 29.10 -2.30
N MET A 256 17.24 29.69 -3.41
CA MET A 256 16.12 30.62 -3.44
C MET A 256 14.81 29.91 -3.07
N ASP A 257 14.58 28.72 -3.64
CA ASP A 257 13.41 27.89 -3.34
C ASP A 257 13.41 27.43 -1.88
N ALA A 258 14.57 26.99 -1.36
CA ALA A 258 14.70 26.63 0.06
C ALA A 258 14.45 27.82 0.99
N SER A 259 14.91 29.02 0.62
CA SER A 259 14.66 30.23 1.39
C SER A 259 13.19 30.66 1.34
N ALA A 260 12.51 30.47 0.22
CA ALA A 260 11.07 30.74 0.09
C ALA A 260 10.25 29.78 0.96
N LEU A 261 10.56 28.47 0.92
CA LEU A 261 9.93 27.47 1.77
C LEU A 261 10.19 27.69 3.27
N GLY A 262 11.38 28.16 3.65
CA GLY A 262 11.69 28.55 5.02
C GLY A 262 10.85 29.73 5.52
N GLY A 263 10.57 30.70 4.63
CA GLY A 263 9.67 31.81 4.90
C GLY A 263 8.21 31.35 5.13
N GLU A 264 7.72 30.45 4.29
CA GLU A 264 6.36 29.88 4.43
C GLU A 264 6.21 29.02 5.70
N ARG A 265 7.29 28.37 6.15
CA ARG A 265 7.32 27.55 7.39
C ARG A 265 7.49 28.38 8.66
N GLY A 266 7.60 29.71 8.57
CA GLY A 266 7.81 30.59 9.73
C GLY A 266 9.23 30.54 10.31
N ASP A 267 10.18 29.95 9.59
CA ASP A 267 11.57 29.82 10.02
C ASP A 267 12.36 31.10 9.64
N ALA A 268 11.88 32.24 10.13
CA ALA A 268 12.48 33.54 9.83
C ALA A 268 13.74 33.76 10.67
N ALA A 269 14.87 33.23 10.23
CA ALA A 269 16.20 33.59 10.74
C ALA A 269 16.69 34.97 10.25
N GLY A 270 15.86 35.74 9.51
CA GLY A 270 16.25 37.07 9.04
C GLY A 270 15.23 37.82 8.16
N GLY A 271 13.92 37.57 8.33
CA GLY A 271 12.85 38.26 7.61
C GLY A 271 12.11 39.29 8.49
N VAL A 272 11.23 40.10 7.89
CA VAL A 272 10.46 41.19 8.53
C VAL A 272 9.58 40.73 9.71
N PHE A 273 9.32 39.42 9.84
CA PHE A 273 8.61 38.80 10.97
C PHE A 273 9.53 38.15 12.01
N ALA A 274 10.85 38.40 11.96
CA ALA A 274 11.80 37.99 12.99
C ALA A 274 11.51 38.72 14.31
N GLY A 275 10.51 38.25 15.05
CA GLY A 275 10.10 38.83 16.33
C GLY A 275 8.61 38.71 16.66
N VAL A 276 7.74 38.34 15.72
CA VAL A 276 6.30 38.21 16.00
C VAL A 276 5.90 36.74 15.93
N SER A 277 5.57 36.18 17.11
CA SER A 277 5.01 34.83 17.38
C SER A 277 5.97 33.63 17.51
N ARG A 278 7.12 33.78 18.18
CA ARG A 278 7.80 32.61 18.77
C ARG A 278 7.37 32.42 20.22
N VAL A 279 6.61 31.37 20.50
CA VAL A 279 6.32 30.90 21.85
C VAL A 279 7.54 30.10 22.32
N GLU A 280 8.23 30.59 23.35
CA GLU A 280 9.36 29.90 23.96
C GLU A 280 8.85 28.73 24.80
N VAL A 281 9.08 27.49 24.32
CA VAL A 281 8.71 26.27 25.03
C VAL A 281 9.95 25.74 25.75
N THR A 282 9.97 25.88 27.08
CA THR A 282 10.99 25.25 27.94
C THR A 282 10.53 23.85 28.31
N ILE A 283 11.11 22.84 27.67
CA ILE A 283 10.87 21.43 27.99
C ILE A 283 11.82 21.03 29.12
N ALA A 284 11.29 20.86 30.32
CA ALA A 284 12.03 20.28 31.45
C ALA A 284 11.67 18.80 31.59
N GLU A 285 12.62 17.91 31.33
CA GLU A 285 12.45 16.48 31.58
C GLU A 285 12.41 16.23 33.09
N LYS A 286 11.26 15.75 33.58
CA LYS A 286 11.12 15.33 34.97
C LYS A 286 11.52 13.86 35.08
N ALA A 287 12.67 13.59 35.69
CA ALA A 287 13.09 12.22 35.99
C ALA A 287 12.04 11.55 36.91
N ALA A 288 11.39 10.49 36.40
CA ALA A 288 10.45 9.69 37.17
C ALA A 288 11.22 8.56 37.86
N ASP A 289 11.40 8.69 39.17
CA ASP A 289 12.03 7.67 40.01
C ASP A 289 10.92 6.84 40.69
N GLY A 290 10.58 5.69 40.10
CA GLY A 290 9.57 4.77 40.65
C GLY A 290 9.13 3.69 39.66
N PRO A 291 8.65 2.52 40.13
CA PRO A 291 8.11 1.49 39.26
C PRO A 291 6.86 2.00 38.52
N ALA A 292 6.78 1.76 37.22
CA ALA A 292 5.65 2.13 36.39
C ALA A 292 4.38 1.37 36.84
N TYR A 293 3.41 2.09 37.41
CA TYR A 293 2.10 1.53 37.73
C TYR A 293 1.16 1.68 36.54
N PRO A 294 0.42 0.62 36.14
CA PRO A 294 -0.61 0.74 35.13
C PRO A 294 -1.72 1.69 35.61
N PRO A 295 -2.26 2.55 34.73
CA PRO A 295 -3.29 3.51 35.11
C PRO A 295 -4.53 2.76 35.61
N SER A 296 -4.81 2.88 36.90
CA SER A 296 -5.97 2.26 37.54
C SER A 296 -7.16 3.22 37.47
N ASN A 297 -7.85 3.28 36.33
CA ASN A 297 -9.05 4.12 36.18
C ASN A 297 -10.26 3.28 35.71
N LEU A 298 -11.00 2.75 36.69
CA LEU A 298 -12.38 2.24 36.56
C LEU A 298 -13.35 3.29 37.12
N GLY A 299 -13.31 4.51 36.58
CA GLY A 299 -14.19 5.61 37.01
C GLY A 299 -14.75 6.37 35.82
N GLU A 300 -15.99 6.85 35.96
CA GLU A 300 -16.68 7.71 35.00
C GLU A 300 -15.79 8.88 34.52
N GLY A 301 -15.77 9.12 33.20
CA GLY A 301 -15.00 10.20 32.57
C GLY A 301 -13.62 9.81 32.02
N SER A 302 -13.35 8.52 31.80
CA SER A 302 -12.11 8.06 31.14
C SER A 302 -12.00 8.46 29.67
N GLU A 303 -13.10 8.89 29.05
CA GLU A 303 -13.19 9.29 27.64
C GLU A 303 -12.52 10.64 27.34
N PHE A 304 -12.23 11.44 28.39
CA PHE A 304 -11.56 12.76 28.27
C PHE A 304 -10.07 12.73 28.68
N ILE A 305 -9.48 11.54 28.81
CA ILE A 305 -8.07 11.37 29.17
C ILE A 305 -7.27 11.08 27.90
N VAL A 306 -6.38 12.00 27.52
CA VAL A 306 -5.36 11.77 26.49
C VAL A 306 -4.00 11.74 27.19
N ASP A 307 -3.26 10.64 27.05
CA ASP A 307 -1.92 10.45 27.60
C ASP A 307 -1.78 10.75 29.11
N GLY A 308 -2.80 10.36 29.90
CA GLY A 308 -2.80 10.56 31.36
C GLY A 308 -3.17 11.97 31.82
N TYR A 309 -3.46 12.89 30.90
CA TYR A 309 -3.92 14.25 31.20
C TYR A 309 -5.43 14.38 30.99
N LYS A 310 -6.15 14.85 32.01
CA LYS A 310 -7.57 15.21 31.92
C LYS A 310 -7.68 16.67 31.48
N SER A 311 -8.32 16.92 30.33
CA SER A 311 -8.59 18.27 29.85
C SER A 311 -9.59 18.98 30.76
N THR A 312 -9.22 20.14 31.33
CA THR A 312 -10.09 20.96 32.20
C THR A 312 -10.64 22.18 31.47
N PHE A 313 -10.89 22.10 30.16
CA PHE A 313 -11.51 23.19 29.43
C PHE A 313 -13.00 23.29 29.81
N GLY A 314 -13.38 24.37 30.50
CA GLY A 314 -14.78 24.85 30.54
C GLY A 314 -15.59 24.75 31.83
N THR A 315 -15.02 24.45 33.00
CA THR A 315 -15.77 24.51 34.28
C THR A 315 -14.99 25.14 35.43
N SER A 316 -14.57 26.40 35.27
CA SER A 316 -14.20 27.25 36.40
C SER A 316 -15.46 27.90 36.99
N LYS A 317 -16.28 27.13 37.71
CA LYS A 317 -17.17 27.70 38.73
C LYS A 317 -16.33 27.80 40.01
N LYS A 318 -15.79 28.99 40.25
CA LYS A 318 -15.04 29.37 41.44
C LYS A 318 -15.97 29.22 42.67
N PRO A 319 -15.56 28.56 43.76
CA PRO A 319 -16.40 28.47 44.96
C PRO A 319 -16.46 29.83 45.67
N GLU A 320 -17.67 30.20 46.09
CA GLU A 320 -18.04 31.43 46.78
C GLU A 320 -17.23 31.65 48.06
N ALA A 321 -16.75 32.89 48.23
CA ALA A 321 -16.55 33.51 49.53
C ALA A 321 -17.36 34.82 49.52
N ALA A 322 -18.16 34.98 50.58
CA ALA A 322 -19.20 35.97 50.76
C ALA A 322 -18.77 37.44 50.56
N ALA A 323 -19.62 38.22 49.90
CA ALA A 323 -19.84 39.64 50.15
C ALA A 323 -21.19 40.06 49.56
N GLU A 324 -22.00 40.69 50.39
CA GLU A 324 -23.31 41.30 50.10
C GLU A 324 -23.15 42.56 49.21
N GLY A 325 -24.19 42.93 48.46
CA GLY A 325 -24.37 44.31 47.97
C GLY A 325 -25.01 44.49 46.58
N GLU A 326 -26.31 44.75 46.59
CA GLU A 326 -27.08 45.78 45.83
C GLU A 326 -27.24 45.76 44.30
N ASP A 327 -28.41 46.29 43.93
CA ASP A 327 -29.14 46.33 42.66
C ASP A 327 -28.53 47.26 41.59
N ASP A 328 -28.84 47.02 40.31
CA ASP A 328 -29.50 48.01 39.42
C ASP A 328 -29.65 47.48 37.97
N ASP A 329 -30.76 47.92 37.36
CA ASP A 329 -31.33 47.61 36.04
C ASP A 329 -30.60 48.30 34.85
N ASP A 330 -31.16 48.07 33.64
CA ASP A 330 -30.94 48.77 32.34
C ASP A 330 -29.74 48.27 31.49
N ASP A 331 -29.78 48.13 30.16
CA ASP A 331 -30.80 48.19 29.11
C ASP A 331 -30.11 47.73 27.80
N GLU A 332 -30.91 47.51 26.76
CA GLU A 332 -30.59 47.67 25.32
C GLU A 332 -29.80 46.59 24.55
N ASP A 333 -30.60 45.89 23.73
CA ASP A 333 -30.41 45.53 22.32
C ASP A 333 -29.13 46.02 21.62
N ASP A 334 -28.43 45.09 20.97
CA ASP A 334 -27.81 45.35 19.66
C ASP A 334 -27.82 44.06 18.83
N ASP A 335 -28.50 44.17 17.69
CA ASP A 335 -28.58 43.21 16.60
C ASP A 335 -27.20 42.94 15.99
N ASP A 336 -26.92 41.68 15.63
CA ASP A 336 -26.13 41.36 14.43
C ASP A 336 -26.49 39.94 13.95
N ASP A 337 -27.48 39.90 13.06
CA ASP A 337 -27.76 38.83 12.12
C ASP A 337 -26.53 38.47 11.28
N LEU A 338 -26.00 37.24 11.38
CA LEU A 338 -25.33 36.64 10.21
C LEU A 338 -25.25 35.11 10.23
N PHE A 339 -25.86 34.51 9.20
CA PHE A 339 -25.83 33.11 8.74
C PHE A 339 -26.95 32.15 9.19
N THR A 340 -28.15 32.39 8.65
CA THR A 340 -29.05 31.28 8.26
C THR A 340 -28.62 30.72 6.90
N LEU A 341 -27.89 29.61 6.90
CA LEU A 341 -27.72 28.75 5.72
C LEU A 341 -28.80 27.65 5.75
N ARG A 342 -29.75 27.81 4.84
CA ARG A 342 -30.85 26.88 4.58
C ARG A 342 -30.31 25.65 3.84
N PHE A 343 -30.65 24.46 4.33
CA PHE A 343 -30.50 23.18 3.61
C PHE A 343 -31.43 23.12 2.40
#